data_AF-A0AAV2RS71-F1
#
_entry.id   AF-A0AAV2RS71-F1
#
_cell.length_a   1.000
_cell.length_b   1.000
_cell.length_c   1.000
_cell.angle_alpha   90.00
_cell.angle_beta   90.00
_cell.angle_gamma   90.00
#
_symmetry.space_group_name_H-M   'P 1'
#
loop_
_entity.id
_entity.type
_entity.pdbx_description
1 polymer ?
#
loop_
_entity_poly.entity_id
_entity_poly.type
_entity_poly.pdbx_seq_one_letter_code
_entity_poly.pdbx_strand_id
1 'polypeptide(L)'
;MKTHSIILVFIGVVCVSGQINRHEYPTPSDIYNLIEIHVKQDDRQQPDYYGYEPVCPDAEDIFPCVCTYDSLSNAMDLNCSAVESQEQLKQIFEADFPSMNFREFDIKHNKNLKVLEAGVFNGISFEKFDIRYNNLEIIEVQALDSSYETATGITLYENNITSFPFEELSQFSKLSSFAINFSPLSVIPADAFNGLTALVNLHLCCNDADIVGTFQDLPNLRYIDLGANDIPAIPANFIKSGSSDLSYLELYSNNIVSVEPGAFDNVDGLDINMGGNSLSTLDEAAWRPYLEAGGILEAGGNPLVCGCDIAWLFGEDQLLEQVKRGATCTDGELLQDLDPSIFDNC
;
A
#
# COMPACT_ATOMS: atom_id res chain seq x y z
N MET A 1 5.13 -34.71 33.09
CA MET A 1 5.11 -33.30 32.64
C MET A 1 6.52 -32.75 32.76
N LYS A 2 7.23 -32.65 31.63
CA LYS A 2 8.41 -31.80 31.43
C LYS A 2 8.65 -31.71 29.92
N THR A 3 8.75 -30.47 29.48
CA THR A 3 8.75 -29.89 28.14
C THR A 3 10.04 -30.23 27.39
N HIS A 4 9.96 -30.49 26.08
CA HIS A 4 11.10 -30.46 25.17
C HIS A 4 11.22 -29.05 24.60
N SER A 5 12.40 -28.43 24.77
CA SER A 5 12.77 -27.19 24.08
C SER A 5 13.61 -27.57 22.86
N ILE A 6 13.16 -27.15 21.67
CA ILE A 6 13.91 -27.21 20.42
C ILE A 6 14.74 -25.93 20.34
N ILE A 7 16.07 -26.08 20.24
CA ILE A 7 17.00 -24.99 19.96
C ILE A 7 17.18 -24.92 18.45
N LEU A 8 16.70 -23.84 17.84
CA LEU A 8 17.02 -23.43 16.48
C LEU A 8 18.33 -22.63 16.51
N VAL A 9 19.38 -23.15 15.86
CA VAL A 9 20.63 -22.42 15.64
C VAL A 9 20.62 -21.86 14.22
N PHE A 10 20.58 -20.54 14.11
CA PHE A 10 20.87 -19.78 12.90
C PHE A 10 22.36 -19.89 12.57
N ILE A 11 22.69 -20.23 11.32
CA ILE A 11 24.06 -20.09 10.79
C ILE A 11 24.09 -18.84 9.92
N GLY A 12 24.62 -17.76 10.50
CA GLY A 12 25.15 -16.62 9.75
C GLY A 12 26.60 -16.90 9.34
N VAL A 13 26.96 -16.56 8.11
CA VAL A 13 28.33 -16.61 7.60
C VAL A 13 28.98 -15.25 7.84
N VAL A 14 29.97 -15.20 8.72
CA VAL A 14 30.93 -14.10 8.83
C VAL A 14 32.17 -14.48 8.01
N CYS A 15 32.57 -13.61 7.08
CA CYS A 15 33.76 -13.77 6.27
C CYS A 15 34.91 -12.96 6.89
N VAL A 16 36.02 -13.61 7.27
CA VAL A 16 37.29 -12.94 7.60
C VAL A 16 38.47 -13.75 7.05
N SER A 17 39.25 -13.07 6.21
CA SER A 17 40.65 -13.26 5.80
C SER A 17 41.27 -14.67 5.71
N GLY A 18 41.49 -15.10 4.46
CA GLY A 18 42.81 -15.48 3.96
C GLY A 18 43.49 -16.72 4.54
N GLN A 19 43.35 -17.86 3.84
CA GLN A 19 44.40 -18.78 3.38
C GLN A 19 43.70 -20.00 2.75
N ILE A 20 43.92 -20.23 1.46
CA ILE A 20 43.25 -21.26 0.65
C ILE A 20 44.07 -22.55 0.77
N ASN A 21 43.48 -23.63 1.29
CA ASN A 21 43.99 -24.99 1.08
C ASN A 21 42.86 -25.85 0.52
N ARG A 22 43.08 -26.38 -0.69
CA ARG A 22 42.17 -27.29 -1.41
C ARG A 22 42.15 -28.64 -0.71
N HIS A 23 40.97 -29.05 -0.23
CA HIS A 23 40.58 -30.45 -0.15
C HIS A 23 39.07 -30.54 -0.42
N GLU A 24 38.68 -31.65 -1.05
CA GLU A 24 37.53 -31.84 -1.92
C GLU A 24 36.15 -31.65 -1.25
N TYR A 25 35.23 -31.03 -1.97
CA TYR A 25 33.80 -31.03 -1.63
C TYR A 25 33.16 -32.36 -2.10
N PRO A 26 32.34 -33.03 -1.27
CA PRO A 26 31.59 -34.20 -1.72
C PRO A 26 30.48 -33.81 -2.69
N THR A 27 30.29 -34.61 -3.74
CA THR A 27 29.24 -34.45 -4.75
C THR A 27 27.86 -34.87 -4.22
N PRO A 28 26.74 -34.39 -4.82
CA PRO A 28 25.36 -34.64 -4.36
C PRO A 28 24.86 -36.10 -4.34
N SER A 29 25.72 -37.09 -4.56
CA SER A 29 25.37 -38.52 -4.62
C SER A 29 25.59 -39.28 -3.29
N ASP A 30 26.11 -38.63 -2.25
CA ASP A 30 26.47 -39.30 -0.98
C ASP A 30 25.50 -39.03 0.20
N ILE A 31 24.33 -38.42 -0.04
CA ILE A 31 23.29 -38.15 1.00
C ILE A 31 22.08 -39.08 0.86
N TYR A 32 22.04 -39.95 -0.17
CA TYR A 32 21.03 -40.99 -0.29
C TYR A 32 21.57 -42.32 0.22
N ASN A 33 21.55 -42.52 1.53
CA ASN A 33 21.36 -43.83 2.18
C ASN A 33 21.56 -43.65 3.68
N LEU A 34 20.48 -43.41 4.41
CA LEU A 34 20.27 -43.78 5.81
C LEU A 34 18.90 -43.25 6.23
N ILE A 35 17.86 -44.07 6.07
CA ILE A 35 16.66 -44.22 6.92
C ILE A 35 15.81 -45.29 6.22
N GLU A 36 16.10 -46.56 6.50
CA GLU A 36 15.10 -47.63 6.34
C GLU A 36 14.27 -47.66 7.63
N ILE A 37 13.13 -46.98 7.64
CA ILE A 37 12.08 -47.24 8.61
C ILE A 37 11.06 -48.17 7.95
N HIS A 38 10.95 -49.38 8.51
CA HIS A 38 9.92 -50.34 8.15
C HIS A 38 8.53 -49.76 8.45
N VAL A 39 7.82 -49.32 7.42
CA VAL A 39 6.36 -49.12 7.47
C VAL A 39 5.71 -50.26 6.69
N LYS A 40 4.95 -51.09 7.42
CA LYS A 40 4.08 -52.12 6.84
C LYS A 40 3.10 -51.46 5.87
N GLN A 41 3.00 -52.01 4.67
CA GLN A 41 1.93 -51.71 3.71
C GLN A 41 0.57 -51.93 4.40
N ASP A 42 -0.18 -50.84 4.54
CA ASP A 42 -1.63 -50.86 4.74
C ASP A 42 -2.23 -50.46 3.39
N ASP A 43 -2.85 -51.43 2.70
CA ASP A 43 -3.55 -51.26 1.42
C ASP A 43 -4.86 -50.47 1.63
N ARG A 44 -4.73 -49.20 2.01
CA ARG A 44 -5.78 -48.21 1.91
C ARG A 44 -5.32 -47.17 0.91
N GLN A 45 -5.91 -47.22 -0.29
CA GLN A 45 -5.85 -46.15 -1.28
C GLN A 45 -5.98 -44.81 -0.56
N GLN A 46 -4.89 -44.06 -0.47
CA GLN A 46 -4.97 -42.62 -0.29
C GLN A 46 -5.74 -42.09 -1.49
N PRO A 47 -6.81 -41.30 -1.30
CA PRO A 47 -7.38 -40.58 -2.43
C PRO A 47 -6.28 -39.65 -2.94
N ASP A 48 -5.93 -39.79 -4.22
CA ASP A 48 -5.06 -38.85 -4.88
C ASP A 48 -5.60 -37.44 -4.64
N TYR A 49 -4.83 -36.60 -3.96
CA TYR A 49 -5.11 -35.18 -3.86
C TYR A 49 -4.70 -34.55 -5.19
N TYR A 50 -5.42 -34.88 -6.26
CA TYR A 50 -5.39 -34.10 -7.49
C TYR A 50 -6.13 -32.80 -7.19
N GLY A 51 -5.37 -31.78 -6.74
CA GLY A 51 -5.83 -30.41 -6.85
C GLY A 51 -6.15 -30.18 -8.32
N TYR A 52 -7.39 -29.81 -8.63
CA TYR A 52 -7.77 -29.46 -10.00
C TYR A 52 -6.91 -28.26 -10.41
N GLU A 53 -6.05 -28.46 -11.42
CA GLU A 53 -5.31 -27.35 -12.03
C GLU A 53 -6.33 -26.40 -12.65
N PRO A 54 -6.26 -25.10 -12.36
CA PRO A 54 -7.15 -24.12 -12.96
C PRO A 54 -6.90 -24.07 -14.48
N VAL A 55 -7.98 -23.95 -15.24
CA VAL A 55 -7.96 -24.01 -16.70
C VAL A 55 -8.34 -22.65 -17.27
N CYS A 56 -7.58 -22.18 -18.24
CA CYS A 56 -7.91 -20.99 -19.02
C CYS A 56 -9.10 -21.26 -19.96
N PRO A 57 -9.96 -20.27 -20.23
CA PRO A 57 -11.00 -20.36 -21.26
C PRO A 57 -10.38 -20.51 -22.66
N ASP A 58 -11.22 -20.86 -23.64
CA ASP A 58 -10.79 -20.91 -25.04
C ASP A 58 -10.34 -19.52 -25.51
N ALA A 59 -9.16 -19.45 -26.13
CA ALA A 59 -8.56 -18.19 -26.56
C ALA A 59 -9.37 -17.49 -27.66
N GLU A 60 -10.15 -18.23 -28.46
CA GLU A 60 -11.03 -17.64 -29.48
C GLU A 60 -12.25 -16.95 -28.84
N ASP A 61 -12.77 -17.51 -27.75
CA ASP A 61 -13.95 -16.99 -27.06
C ASP A 61 -13.66 -15.70 -26.27
N ILE A 62 -12.43 -15.56 -25.76
CA ILE A 62 -12.02 -14.39 -24.97
C ILE A 62 -11.17 -13.38 -25.74
N PHE A 63 -10.96 -13.56 -27.06
CA PHE A 63 -10.14 -12.64 -27.85
C PHE A 63 -10.72 -11.20 -27.83
N PRO A 64 -9.92 -10.15 -27.58
CA PRO A 64 -8.46 -10.11 -27.60
C PRO A 64 -7.79 -10.24 -26.23
N CYS A 65 -8.51 -10.67 -25.20
CA CYS A 65 -7.89 -10.99 -23.92
C CYS A 65 -7.04 -12.27 -24.02
N VAL A 66 -5.99 -12.33 -23.20
CA VAL A 66 -5.07 -13.47 -23.14
C VAL A 66 -5.04 -13.98 -21.71
N CYS A 67 -5.44 -15.25 -21.54
CA CYS A 67 -5.28 -15.95 -20.27
C CYS A 67 -3.95 -16.68 -20.22
N THR A 68 -3.24 -16.58 -19.10
CA THR A 68 -1.99 -17.31 -18.85
C THR A 68 -2.05 -18.06 -17.53
N TYR A 69 -1.59 -19.30 -17.51
CA TYR A 69 -1.47 -20.12 -16.31
C TYR A 69 0.01 -20.27 -15.89
N ASP A 70 0.30 -19.95 -14.63
CA ASP A 70 1.59 -20.13 -13.99
C ASP A 70 1.56 -21.36 -13.06
N SER A 71 2.27 -22.42 -13.46
CA SER A 71 2.31 -23.69 -12.73
C SER A 71 3.10 -23.65 -11.42
N LEU A 72 3.97 -22.65 -11.21
CA LEU A 72 4.73 -22.52 -9.96
C LEU A 72 3.87 -21.94 -8.83
N SER A 73 3.03 -20.97 -9.17
CA SER A 73 2.09 -20.34 -8.24
C SER A 73 0.69 -20.95 -8.28
N ASN A 74 0.43 -21.86 -9.23
CA ASN A 74 -0.86 -22.48 -9.50
C ASN A 74 -1.96 -21.41 -9.68
N ALA A 75 -1.67 -20.40 -10.49
CA ALA A 75 -2.50 -19.21 -10.64
C ALA A 75 -2.70 -18.86 -12.12
N MET A 76 -3.84 -18.24 -12.44
CA MET A 76 -4.12 -17.71 -13.77
C MET A 76 -4.24 -16.19 -13.75
N ASP A 77 -3.72 -15.55 -14.78
CA ASP A 77 -3.89 -14.11 -15.02
C ASP A 77 -4.62 -13.90 -16.33
N LEU A 78 -5.38 -12.81 -16.42
CA LEU A 78 -6.14 -12.42 -17.60
C LEU A 78 -5.74 -11.01 -18.03
N ASN A 79 -5.08 -10.91 -19.17
CA ASN A 79 -4.70 -9.63 -19.76
C ASN A 79 -5.72 -9.21 -20.83
N CYS A 80 -6.44 -8.12 -20.57
CA CYS A 80 -7.43 -7.55 -21.47
C CYS A 80 -6.99 -6.19 -22.04
N SER A 81 -5.69 -5.93 -22.12
CA SER A 81 -5.15 -4.63 -22.58
C SER A 81 -5.58 -4.23 -23.99
N ALA A 82 -5.90 -5.21 -24.84
CA ALA A 82 -6.24 -5.01 -26.25
C ALA A 82 -7.75 -4.82 -26.52
N VAL A 83 -8.61 -4.78 -25.51
CA VAL A 83 -10.05 -4.56 -25.71
C VAL A 83 -10.32 -3.17 -26.31
N GLU A 84 -11.27 -3.09 -27.24
CA GLU A 84 -11.56 -1.86 -27.98
C GLU A 84 -12.80 -1.13 -27.47
N SER A 85 -13.66 -1.78 -26.69
CA SER A 85 -14.82 -1.14 -26.08
C SER A 85 -15.30 -1.87 -24.83
N GLN A 86 -16.17 -1.19 -24.07
CA GLN A 86 -16.86 -1.77 -22.92
C GLN A 86 -17.77 -2.94 -23.33
N GLU A 87 -18.46 -2.84 -24.48
CA GLU A 87 -19.30 -3.93 -24.99
C GLU A 87 -18.48 -5.17 -25.36
N GLN A 88 -17.27 -5.01 -25.91
CA GLN A 88 -16.39 -6.13 -26.18
C GLN A 88 -15.93 -6.79 -24.89
N LEU A 89 -15.55 -6.00 -23.87
CA LEU A 89 -15.16 -6.53 -22.56
C LEU A 89 -16.31 -7.33 -21.95
N LYS A 90 -17.53 -6.81 -22.00
CA LYS A 90 -18.73 -7.51 -21.52
C LYS A 90 -18.98 -8.83 -22.26
N GLN A 91 -18.89 -8.82 -23.60
CA GLN A 91 -19.06 -10.04 -24.41
C GLN A 91 -18.03 -11.12 -24.06
N ILE A 92 -16.79 -10.72 -23.77
CA ILE A 92 -15.74 -11.65 -23.34
C ILE A 92 -16.14 -12.36 -22.05
N PHE A 93 -16.68 -11.64 -21.06
CA PHE A 93 -17.13 -12.23 -19.79
C PHE A 93 -18.51 -12.94 -19.87
N GLU A 94 -19.17 -12.94 -21.03
CA GLU A 94 -20.33 -13.79 -21.32
C GLU A 94 -19.91 -15.18 -21.87
N ALA A 95 -18.63 -15.38 -22.18
CA ALA A 95 -18.08 -16.64 -22.66
C ALA A 95 -18.03 -17.75 -21.58
N ASP A 96 -17.68 -18.97 -21.99
CA ASP A 96 -17.52 -20.10 -21.07
C ASP A 96 -16.16 -20.06 -20.37
N PHE A 97 -16.18 -19.70 -19.08
CA PHE A 97 -15.01 -19.73 -18.20
C PHE A 97 -14.98 -21.02 -17.39
N PRO A 98 -14.05 -21.95 -17.66
CA PRO A 98 -13.97 -23.21 -16.91
C PRO A 98 -13.49 -23.02 -15.47
N SER A 99 -12.92 -21.85 -15.16
CA SER A 99 -12.50 -21.44 -13.82
C SER A 99 -13.01 -20.04 -13.51
N MET A 100 -13.49 -19.83 -12.29
CA MET A 100 -14.10 -18.54 -11.90
C MET A 100 -13.13 -17.61 -11.14
N ASN A 101 -12.00 -18.13 -10.65
CA ASN A 101 -11.07 -17.36 -9.82
C ASN A 101 -9.74 -17.19 -10.56
N PHE A 102 -9.30 -15.95 -10.65
CA PHE A 102 -8.04 -15.55 -11.26
C PHE A 102 -7.20 -14.78 -10.24
N ARG A 103 -5.89 -14.84 -10.40
CA ARG A 103 -4.97 -14.06 -9.58
C ARG A 103 -4.97 -12.61 -10.01
N GLU A 104 -4.80 -12.31 -11.29
CA GLU A 104 -4.66 -10.93 -11.76
C GLU A 104 -5.53 -10.65 -12.98
N PHE A 105 -6.18 -9.49 -12.98
CA PHE A 105 -6.79 -8.87 -14.15
C PHE A 105 -5.99 -7.65 -14.56
N ASP A 106 -5.52 -7.63 -15.80
CA ASP A 106 -4.69 -6.55 -16.31
C ASP A 106 -5.37 -5.82 -17.46
N ILE A 107 -5.41 -4.49 -17.37
CA ILE A 107 -5.62 -3.62 -18.54
C ILE A 107 -4.53 -2.55 -18.52
N LYS A 108 -3.64 -2.58 -19.50
CA LYS A 108 -2.49 -1.67 -19.58
C LYS A 108 -2.46 -0.96 -20.93
N HIS A 109 -2.17 0.35 -20.94
CA HIS A 109 -2.05 1.15 -22.16
C HIS A 109 -3.29 1.14 -23.07
N ASN A 110 -4.46 0.85 -22.53
CA ASN A 110 -5.72 0.85 -23.24
C ASN A 110 -6.27 2.27 -23.37
N LYS A 111 -6.48 2.73 -24.61
CA LYS A 111 -6.93 4.11 -24.88
C LYS A 111 -8.43 4.23 -25.21
N ASN A 112 -9.13 3.10 -25.27
CA ASN A 112 -10.51 3.04 -25.75
C ASN A 112 -11.51 2.86 -24.61
N LEU A 113 -11.15 2.07 -23.60
CA LEU A 113 -12.00 1.78 -22.45
C LEU A 113 -12.08 2.99 -21.53
N LYS A 114 -13.30 3.51 -21.36
CA LYS A 114 -13.62 4.68 -20.54
C LYS A 114 -14.41 4.34 -19.28
N VAL A 115 -15.12 3.23 -19.28
CA VAL A 115 -16.00 2.82 -18.17
C VAL A 115 -15.78 1.33 -17.91
N LEU A 116 -15.81 0.94 -16.63
CA LEU A 116 -16.09 -0.43 -16.23
C LEU A 116 -17.52 -0.45 -15.69
N GLU A 117 -18.44 -1.07 -16.43
CA GLU A 117 -19.85 -1.11 -16.04
C GLU A 117 -20.11 -2.10 -14.91
N ALA A 118 -21.23 -1.88 -14.22
CA ALA A 118 -21.75 -2.79 -13.20
C ALA A 118 -21.81 -4.24 -13.71
N GLY A 119 -21.27 -5.18 -12.92
CA GLY A 119 -21.31 -6.61 -13.19
C GLY A 119 -20.53 -7.07 -14.44
N VAL A 120 -19.61 -6.25 -14.98
CA VAL A 120 -18.87 -6.55 -16.21
C VAL A 120 -18.14 -7.91 -16.17
N PHE A 121 -17.71 -8.37 -15.00
CA PHE A 121 -16.98 -9.64 -14.84
C PHE A 121 -17.87 -10.87 -14.73
N ASN A 122 -19.20 -10.71 -14.64
CA ASN A 122 -20.17 -11.82 -14.68
C ASN A 122 -19.84 -13.00 -13.74
N GLY A 123 -19.42 -12.70 -12.51
CA GLY A 123 -19.08 -13.70 -11.50
C GLY A 123 -17.62 -14.17 -11.51
N ILE A 124 -16.82 -13.78 -12.51
CA ILE A 124 -15.38 -14.02 -12.53
C ILE A 124 -14.71 -13.10 -11.53
N SER A 125 -13.94 -13.68 -10.61
CA SER A 125 -13.28 -12.99 -9.52
C SER A 125 -11.77 -12.91 -9.75
N PHE A 126 -11.19 -11.86 -9.18
CA PHE A 126 -9.76 -11.57 -9.27
C PHE A 126 -9.20 -11.28 -7.87
N GLU A 127 -8.00 -11.78 -7.58
CA GLU A 127 -7.27 -11.40 -6.37
C GLU A 127 -6.62 -10.02 -6.52
N LYS A 128 -6.28 -9.62 -7.74
CA LYS A 128 -5.63 -8.35 -8.05
C LYS A 128 -6.19 -7.73 -9.32
N PHE A 129 -6.40 -6.43 -9.27
CA PHE A 129 -6.70 -5.61 -10.44
C PHE A 129 -5.51 -4.70 -10.71
N ASP A 130 -4.89 -4.82 -11.90
CA ASP A 130 -3.78 -3.99 -12.34
C ASP A 130 -4.15 -3.18 -13.60
N ILE A 131 -4.69 -1.99 -13.40
CA ILE A 131 -5.27 -1.14 -14.45
C ILE A 131 -4.42 0.13 -14.57
N ARG A 132 -3.49 0.16 -15.54
CA ARG A 132 -2.50 1.25 -15.64
C ARG A 132 -2.40 1.90 -17.01
N TYR A 133 -2.11 3.19 -17.04
CA TYR A 133 -1.83 3.95 -18.26
C TYR A 133 -3.00 3.97 -19.26
N ASN A 134 -4.24 3.86 -18.78
CA ASN A 134 -5.44 3.81 -19.62
C ASN A 134 -6.17 5.16 -19.69
N ASN A 135 -7.28 5.20 -20.42
CA ASN A 135 -8.20 6.34 -20.45
C ASN A 135 -9.49 6.05 -19.66
N LEU A 136 -9.42 5.20 -18.64
CA LEU A 136 -10.57 4.86 -17.82
C LEU A 136 -11.03 6.09 -17.02
N GLU A 137 -12.31 6.43 -17.10
CA GLU A 137 -12.92 7.62 -16.50
C GLU A 137 -13.82 7.27 -15.31
N ILE A 138 -14.52 6.13 -15.39
CA ILE A 138 -15.52 5.73 -14.40
C ILE A 138 -15.37 4.24 -14.10
N ILE A 139 -15.38 3.91 -12.81
CA ILE A 139 -15.72 2.57 -12.34
C ILE A 139 -17.12 2.69 -11.74
N GLU A 140 -18.07 1.93 -12.27
CA GLU A 140 -19.44 1.94 -11.75
C GLU A 140 -19.57 1.14 -10.45
N VAL A 141 -20.59 1.49 -9.67
CA VAL A 141 -21.10 0.67 -8.56
C VAL A 141 -21.31 -0.77 -9.07
N GLN A 142 -20.89 -1.77 -8.30
CA GLN A 142 -20.91 -3.20 -8.64
C GLN A 142 -20.03 -3.62 -9.81
N ALA A 143 -19.17 -2.76 -10.35
CA ALA A 143 -18.25 -3.17 -11.43
C ALA A 143 -17.26 -4.25 -10.97
N LEU A 144 -16.87 -4.26 -9.69
CA LEU A 144 -15.89 -5.19 -9.11
C LEU A 144 -16.54 -6.20 -8.12
N ASP A 145 -17.86 -6.36 -8.17
CA ASP A 145 -18.66 -7.09 -7.16
C ASP A 145 -18.25 -8.55 -6.94
N SER A 146 -17.88 -9.21 -8.04
CA SER A 146 -17.48 -10.61 -8.08
C SER A 146 -16.19 -10.86 -7.29
N SER A 147 -15.44 -9.80 -6.97
CA SER A 147 -14.16 -9.87 -6.28
C SER A 147 -14.19 -9.34 -4.84
N TYR A 148 -15.35 -9.00 -4.26
CA TYR A 148 -15.42 -8.52 -2.87
C TYR A 148 -14.76 -9.49 -1.86
N GLU A 149 -14.90 -10.80 -2.05
CA GLU A 149 -14.34 -11.81 -1.13
C GLU A 149 -12.96 -12.34 -1.55
N THR A 150 -12.40 -11.87 -2.67
CA THR A 150 -11.14 -12.38 -3.23
C THR A 150 -10.08 -11.31 -3.40
N ALA A 151 -10.45 -10.08 -3.74
CA ALA A 151 -9.48 -9.04 -4.05
C ALA A 151 -8.64 -8.68 -2.82
N THR A 152 -7.33 -8.78 -3.02
CA THR A 152 -6.29 -8.39 -2.08
C THR A 152 -5.61 -7.09 -2.50
N GLY A 153 -5.68 -6.74 -3.79
CA GLY A 153 -5.06 -5.56 -4.36
C GLY A 153 -5.87 -4.92 -5.49
N ILE A 154 -6.09 -3.61 -5.43
CA ILE A 154 -6.65 -2.83 -6.55
C ILE A 154 -5.67 -1.71 -6.85
N THR A 155 -5.14 -1.67 -8.08
CA THR A 155 -4.23 -0.64 -8.55
C THR A 155 -4.76 0.03 -9.81
N LEU A 156 -5.10 1.31 -9.68
CA LEU A 156 -5.50 2.21 -10.76
C LEU A 156 -4.44 3.30 -10.87
N TYR A 157 -3.54 3.19 -11.84
CA TYR A 157 -2.41 4.11 -11.96
C TYR A 157 -2.44 4.83 -13.31
N GLU A 158 -2.37 6.15 -13.31
CA GLU A 158 -2.32 6.97 -14.54
C GLU A 158 -3.50 6.64 -15.47
N ASN A 159 -4.70 6.93 -14.95
CA ASN A 159 -5.97 6.85 -15.67
C ASN A 159 -6.62 8.25 -15.72
N ASN A 160 -7.83 8.36 -16.25
CA ASN A 160 -8.60 9.60 -16.24
C ASN A 160 -9.79 9.52 -15.27
N ILE A 161 -9.63 8.77 -14.16
CA ILE A 161 -10.74 8.43 -13.27
C ILE A 161 -11.24 9.69 -12.57
N THR A 162 -12.52 9.97 -12.77
CA THR A 162 -13.26 11.06 -12.12
C THR A 162 -14.31 10.54 -11.13
N SER A 163 -14.68 9.26 -11.23
CA SER A 163 -15.66 8.61 -10.36
C SER A 163 -15.26 7.17 -10.03
N PHE A 164 -15.30 6.84 -8.74
CA PHE A 164 -15.04 5.50 -8.19
C PHE A 164 -16.03 5.22 -7.05
N PRO A 165 -16.57 3.99 -6.91
CA PRO A 165 -17.58 3.66 -5.91
C PRO A 165 -16.95 3.38 -4.53
N PHE A 166 -16.45 4.43 -3.87
CA PHE A 166 -15.76 4.32 -2.58
C PHE A 166 -16.60 3.65 -1.49
N GLU A 167 -17.93 3.80 -1.54
CA GLU A 167 -18.88 3.18 -0.61
C GLU A 167 -18.81 1.64 -0.62
N GLU A 168 -18.36 1.03 -1.72
CA GLU A 168 -18.23 -0.41 -1.86
C GLU A 168 -16.90 -0.96 -1.35
N LEU A 169 -15.91 -0.10 -1.05
CA LEU A 169 -14.62 -0.57 -0.54
C LEU A 169 -14.79 -1.42 0.72
N SER A 170 -15.72 -1.04 1.60
CA SER A 170 -16.04 -1.77 2.82
C SER A 170 -16.49 -3.22 2.61
N GLN A 171 -16.94 -3.58 1.40
CA GLN A 171 -17.32 -4.95 1.05
C GLN A 171 -16.10 -5.85 0.82
N PHE A 172 -14.92 -5.28 0.52
CA PHE A 172 -13.75 -6.07 0.21
C PHE A 172 -13.08 -6.63 1.48
N SER A 173 -13.44 -7.85 1.85
CA SER A 173 -13.04 -8.48 3.12
C SER A 173 -11.54 -8.78 3.24
N LYS A 174 -10.82 -8.82 2.10
CA LYS A 174 -9.39 -9.16 2.01
C LYS A 174 -8.52 -8.06 1.42
N LEU A 175 -9.07 -6.87 1.15
CA LEU A 175 -8.32 -5.81 0.47
C LEU A 175 -7.20 -5.30 1.37
N SER A 176 -5.97 -5.62 0.96
CA SER A 176 -4.74 -5.30 1.70
C SER A 176 -3.98 -4.13 1.08
N SER A 177 -4.21 -3.86 -0.21
CA SER A 177 -3.55 -2.78 -0.94
C SER A 177 -4.56 -2.09 -1.84
N PHE A 178 -4.71 -0.77 -1.68
CA PHE A 178 -5.54 0.04 -2.55
C PHE A 178 -4.73 1.22 -3.09
N ALA A 179 -4.76 1.40 -4.41
CA ALA A 179 -4.05 2.48 -5.08
C ALA A 179 -4.91 3.11 -6.17
N ILE A 180 -5.17 4.42 -6.06
CA ILE A 180 -5.60 5.25 -7.18
C ILE A 180 -4.65 6.45 -7.25
N ASN A 181 -3.72 6.42 -8.19
CA ASN A 181 -2.75 7.50 -8.36
C ASN A 181 -2.85 8.11 -9.75
N PHE A 182 -2.48 9.38 -9.87
CA PHE A 182 -2.45 10.08 -11.16
C PHE A 182 -3.78 9.99 -11.90
N SER A 183 -4.88 10.25 -11.20
CA SER A 183 -6.23 10.34 -11.76
C SER A 183 -6.92 11.61 -11.26
N PRO A 184 -7.68 12.34 -12.08
CA PRO A 184 -8.31 13.61 -11.68
C PRO A 184 -9.55 13.39 -10.78
N LEU A 185 -9.37 12.69 -9.65
CA LEU A 185 -10.40 12.51 -8.63
C LEU A 185 -10.61 13.83 -7.90
N SER A 186 -11.74 14.49 -8.12
CA SER A 186 -12.00 15.76 -7.45
C SER A 186 -12.23 15.64 -5.93
N VAL A 187 -12.81 14.54 -5.47
CA VAL A 187 -13.20 14.34 -4.06
C VAL A 187 -13.00 12.89 -3.68
N ILE A 188 -12.40 12.66 -2.50
CA ILE A 188 -12.38 11.36 -1.84
C ILE A 188 -13.26 11.46 -0.59
N PRO A 189 -14.35 10.67 -0.48
CA PRO A 189 -15.26 10.73 0.66
C PRO A 189 -14.55 10.50 2.00
N ALA A 190 -15.00 11.21 3.04
CA ALA A 190 -14.35 11.20 4.34
C ALA A 190 -14.34 9.83 5.05
N ASP A 191 -15.27 8.96 4.67
CA ASP A 191 -15.48 7.62 5.21
C ASP A 191 -15.13 6.50 4.23
N ALA A 192 -14.53 6.83 3.08
CA ALA A 192 -14.23 5.91 1.98
C ALA A 192 -13.47 4.64 2.42
N PHE A 193 -12.63 4.75 3.45
CA PHE A 193 -11.76 3.65 3.90
C PHE A 193 -12.15 3.09 5.27
N ASN A 194 -13.23 3.58 5.88
CA ASN A 194 -13.59 3.17 7.22
C ASN A 194 -13.92 1.68 7.28
N GLY A 195 -13.32 0.98 8.25
CA GLY A 195 -13.58 -0.44 8.48
C GLY A 195 -12.89 -1.39 7.49
N LEU A 196 -11.97 -0.91 6.64
CA LEU A 196 -11.11 -1.77 5.83
C LEU A 196 -10.05 -2.47 6.70
N THR A 197 -10.51 -3.44 7.48
CA THR A 197 -9.68 -4.07 8.52
C THR A 197 -8.49 -4.84 7.98
N ALA A 198 -8.51 -5.27 6.71
CA ALA A 198 -7.38 -5.94 6.06
C ALA A 198 -6.37 -4.98 5.41
N LEU A 199 -6.69 -3.68 5.30
CA LEU A 199 -5.89 -2.72 4.54
C LEU A 199 -4.55 -2.45 5.23
N VAL A 200 -3.48 -2.59 4.45
CA VAL A 200 -2.09 -2.39 4.88
C VAL A 200 -1.48 -1.18 4.19
N ASN A 201 -1.71 -1.04 2.88
CA ASN A 201 -1.13 0.03 2.07
C ASN A 201 -2.21 0.81 1.33
N LEU A 202 -2.18 2.13 1.46
CA LEU A 202 -3.07 3.06 0.78
C LEU A 202 -2.26 4.08 -0.02
N HIS A 203 -2.50 4.15 -1.32
CA HIS A 203 -1.86 5.11 -2.22
C HIS A 203 -2.91 5.93 -2.95
N LEU A 204 -2.93 7.24 -2.72
CA LEU A 204 -3.87 8.20 -3.31
C LEU A 204 -3.13 9.43 -3.82
N CYS A 205 -1.86 9.29 -4.21
CA CYS A 205 -1.05 10.42 -4.65
C CYS A 205 -1.60 11.01 -5.94
N CYS A 206 -1.36 12.32 -6.09
CA CYS A 206 -1.28 12.92 -7.40
C CYS A 206 -2.64 12.96 -8.10
N ASN A 207 -3.71 13.18 -7.33
CA ASN A 207 -5.08 13.19 -7.85
C ASN A 207 -5.72 14.59 -7.88
N ASP A 208 -5.03 15.62 -7.35
CA ASP A 208 -5.60 16.96 -7.11
C ASP A 208 -6.91 16.92 -6.30
N ALA A 209 -7.04 15.90 -5.43
CA ALA A 209 -8.27 15.62 -4.69
C ALA A 209 -8.39 16.49 -3.43
N ASP A 210 -9.60 16.93 -3.13
CA ASP A 210 -9.94 17.40 -1.78
C ASP A 210 -10.14 16.19 -0.86
N ILE A 211 -9.20 15.99 0.06
CA ILE A 211 -9.21 14.90 1.04
C ILE A 211 -9.50 15.50 2.42
N VAL A 212 -10.78 15.51 2.78
CA VAL A 212 -11.27 16.02 4.09
C VAL A 212 -11.49 14.87 5.09
N GLY A 213 -11.03 13.66 4.74
CA GLY A 213 -11.32 12.44 5.48
C GLY A 213 -10.46 12.20 6.70
N THR A 214 -10.98 11.37 7.61
CA THR A 214 -10.23 10.80 8.73
C THR A 214 -10.04 9.31 8.49
N PHE A 215 -8.87 8.78 8.80
CA PHE A 215 -8.56 7.36 8.64
C PHE A 215 -8.95 6.60 9.92
N GLN A 216 -10.16 6.01 9.94
CA GLN A 216 -10.71 5.34 11.12
C GLN A 216 -10.88 3.83 10.93
N ASP A 217 -10.71 3.06 12.01
CA ASP A 217 -10.95 1.61 12.04
C ASP A 217 -10.15 0.82 10.98
N LEU A 218 -8.85 1.13 10.89
CA LEU A 218 -7.87 0.57 9.96
C LEU A 218 -6.70 -0.11 10.73
N PRO A 219 -6.96 -1.17 11.50
CA PRO A 219 -6.02 -1.72 12.51
C PRO A 219 -4.72 -2.31 11.94
N ASN A 220 -4.68 -2.63 10.64
CA ASN A 220 -3.51 -3.21 9.97
C ASN A 220 -2.77 -2.23 9.06
N LEU A 221 -3.19 -0.96 9.03
CA LEU A 221 -2.63 0.04 8.12
C LEU A 221 -1.20 0.40 8.52
N ARG A 222 -0.30 0.38 7.54
CA ARG A 222 1.14 0.61 7.72
C ARG A 222 1.68 1.79 6.92
N TYR A 223 1.06 2.06 5.78
CA TYR A 223 1.51 3.07 4.84
C TYR A 223 0.34 3.81 4.23
N ILE A 224 0.42 5.14 4.24
CA ILE A 224 -0.52 6.04 3.55
C ILE A 224 0.28 7.02 2.71
N ASP A 225 -0.05 7.13 1.43
CA ASP A 225 0.44 8.18 0.54
C ASP A 225 -0.70 9.06 0.02
N LEU A 226 -0.69 10.32 0.46
CA LEU A 226 -1.61 11.38 0.06
C LEU A 226 -0.85 12.55 -0.59
N GLY A 227 0.38 12.33 -1.04
CA GLY A 227 1.19 13.37 -1.66
C GLY A 227 0.56 13.95 -2.92
N ALA A 228 0.94 15.18 -3.28
CA ALA A 228 0.47 15.86 -4.50
C ALA A 228 -1.07 15.85 -4.66
N ASN A 229 -1.78 16.17 -3.59
CA ASN A 229 -3.21 16.50 -3.62
C ASN A 229 -3.41 17.98 -3.26
N ASP A 230 -4.67 18.41 -3.06
CA ASP A 230 -4.99 19.79 -2.70
C ASP A 230 -5.38 19.93 -1.22
N ILE A 231 -4.70 19.21 -0.31
CA ILE A 231 -5.05 19.20 1.12
C ILE A 231 -4.63 20.55 1.74
N PRO A 232 -5.56 21.36 2.28
CA PRO A 232 -5.23 22.70 2.80
C PRO A 232 -4.84 22.69 4.28
N ALA A 233 -5.32 21.73 5.06
CA ALA A 233 -5.07 21.63 6.50
C ALA A 233 -5.27 20.19 6.98
N ILE A 234 -4.61 19.83 8.08
CA ILE A 234 -4.79 18.54 8.75
C ILE A 234 -5.66 18.72 10.00
N PRO A 235 -6.86 18.11 10.06
CA PRO A 235 -7.76 18.26 11.20
C PRO A 235 -7.34 17.41 12.40
N ALA A 236 -7.91 17.70 13.57
CA ALA A 236 -7.75 16.86 14.76
C ALA A 236 -8.31 15.45 14.51
N ASN A 237 -7.67 14.42 15.07
CA ASN A 237 -8.01 13.01 14.85
C ASN A 237 -7.93 12.56 13.37
N PHE A 238 -7.06 13.20 12.58
CA PHE A 238 -6.84 12.81 11.18
C PHE A 238 -6.52 11.32 11.04
N ILE A 239 -5.66 10.80 11.93
CA ILE A 239 -5.42 9.37 12.06
C ILE A 239 -6.06 8.85 13.35
N LYS A 240 -7.07 7.98 13.18
CA LYS A 240 -7.73 7.23 14.26
C LYS A 240 -7.92 5.77 13.84
N SER A 241 -6.89 5.22 13.21
CA SER A 241 -6.93 3.89 12.61
C SER A 241 -7.01 2.77 13.65
N GLY A 242 -6.57 3.04 14.88
CA GLY A 242 -6.33 2.01 15.90
C GLY A 242 -5.14 1.09 15.54
N SER A 243 -4.35 1.46 14.52
CA SER A 243 -3.14 0.73 14.12
C SER A 243 -1.98 1.16 15.01
N SER A 244 -1.33 0.19 15.66
CA SER A 244 -0.05 0.38 16.34
C SER A 244 1.15 0.32 15.38
N ASP A 245 0.92 -0.05 14.13
CA ASP A 245 1.96 -0.40 13.16
C ASP A 245 2.07 0.63 12.02
N LEU A 246 1.30 1.72 12.05
CA LEU A 246 1.39 2.77 11.04
C LEU A 246 2.77 3.41 11.08
N SER A 247 3.55 3.19 10.02
CA SER A 247 4.96 3.57 9.98
C SER A 247 5.21 4.81 9.14
N TYR A 248 4.41 5.04 8.09
CA TYR A 248 4.64 6.12 7.13
C TYR A 248 3.34 6.82 6.71
N LEU A 249 3.41 8.15 6.69
CA LEU A 249 2.39 9.04 6.14
C LEU A 249 3.05 10.07 5.22
N GLU A 250 2.80 9.94 3.92
CA GLU A 250 3.27 10.88 2.91
C GLU A 250 2.21 11.96 2.66
N LEU A 251 2.57 13.21 2.91
CA LEU A 251 1.75 14.42 2.71
C LEU A 251 2.49 15.46 1.85
N TYR A 252 3.55 15.06 1.14
CA TYR A 252 4.39 15.97 0.38
C TYR A 252 3.63 16.67 -0.75
N SER A 253 4.07 17.87 -1.14
CA SER A 253 3.55 18.63 -2.27
C SER A 253 2.03 18.85 -2.23
N ASN A 254 1.48 19.06 -1.03
CA ASN A 254 0.12 19.54 -0.83
C ASN A 254 0.12 21.06 -0.57
N ASN A 255 -1.03 21.63 -0.20
CA ASN A 255 -1.19 23.04 0.17
C ASN A 255 -1.40 23.25 1.67
N ILE A 256 -0.82 22.36 2.50
CA ILE A 256 -1.09 22.34 3.95
C ILE A 256 -0.51 23.59 4.61
N VAL A 257 -1.38 24.41 5.22
CA VAL A 257 -0.98 25.62 5.97
C VAL A 257 -0.97 25.42 7.49
N SER A 258 -1.73 24.45 7.99
CA SER A 258 -1.89 24.21 9.43
C SER A 258 -2.21 22.76 9.76
N VAL A 259 -1.78 22.34 10.95
CA VAL A 259 -2.13 21.06 11.57
C VAL A 259 -2.81 21.36 12.90
N GLU A 260 -4.00 20.80 13.12
CA GLU A 260 -4.70 20.98 14.39
C GLU A 260 -4.10 20.12 15.52
N PRO A 261 -4.11 20.61 16.77
CA PRO A 261 -3.78 19.79 17.93
C PRO A 261 -4.59 18.50 17.97
N GLY A 262 -3.91 17.38 18.23
CA GLY A 262 -4.55 16.07 18.25
C GLY A 262 -4.71 15.37 16.90
N ALA A 263 -4.14 15.92 15.82
CA ALA A 263 -4.14 15.26 14.50
C ALA A 263 -3.52 13.85 14.52
N PHE A 264 -2.48 13.66 15.34
CA PHE A 264 -1.64 12.45 15.35
C PHE A 264 -1.53 11.78 16.75
N ASP A 265 -2.38 12.13 17.70
CA ASP A 265 -2.28 11.62 19.10
C ASP A 265 -2.47 10.11 19.25
N ASN A 266 -2.98 9.42 18.22
CA ASN A 266 -3.29 7.98 18.25
C ASN A 266 -2.25 7.12 17.52
N VAL A 267 -1.08 7.67 17.21
CA VAL A 267 0.01 6.98 16.51
C VAL A 267 1.36 7.28 17.16
N ASP A 268 2.14 6.22 17.40
CA ASP A 268 3.48 6.31 17.97
C ASP A 268 4.53 6.04 16.89
N GLY A 269 5.65 6.76 16.90
CA GLY A 269 6.78 6.49 16.01
C GLY A 269 6.49 6.62 14.51
N LEU A 270 5.45 7.37 14.12
CA LEU A 270 5.09 7.60 12.73
C LEU A 270 6.12 8.51 12.04
N ASP A 271 6.56 8.15 10.83
CA ASP A 271 7.32 9.04 9.95
C ASP A 271 6.34 9.82 9.05
N ILE A 272 6.33 11.14 9.18
CA ILE A 272 5.50 12.05 8.37
C ILE A 272 6.38 12.87 7.43
N ASN A 273 6.07 12.80 6.14
CA ASN A 273 6.65 13.67 5.12
C ASN A 273 5.69 14.82 4.76
N MET A 274 6.01 16.03 5.23
CA MET A 274 5.31 17.28 4.92
C MET A 274 6.06 18.13 3.90
N GLY A 275 6.99 17.54 3.13
CA GLY A 275 7.85 18.29 2.22
C GLY A 275 7.08 19.06 1.14
N GLY A 276 7.46 20.31 0.87
CA GLY A 276 6.83 21.13 -0.19
C GLY A 276 5.38 21.53 0.10
N ASN A 277 5.06 21.82 1.35
CA ASN A 277 3.78 22.37 1.78
C ASN A 277 3.89 23.89 2.07
N SER A 278 2.86 24.47 2.69
CA SER A 278 2.76 25.89 3.02
C SER A 278 2.80 26.17 4.53
N LEU A 279 3.45 25.31 5.31
CA LEU A 279 3.60 25.51 6.76
C LEU A 279 4.48 26.73 7.03
N SER A 280 3.94 27.73 7.74
CA SER A 280 4.72 28.91 8.16
C SER A 280 5.32 28.77 9.56
N THR A 281 4.87 27.79 10.35
CA THR A 281 5.37 27.51 11.70
C THR A 281 5.15 26.05 12.05
N LEU A 282 5.82 25.58 13.11
CA LEU A 282 5.57 24.29 13.75
C LEU A 282 4.94 24.56 15.13
N ASP A 283 3.60 24.67 15.16
CA ASP A 283 2.83 24.92 16.39
C ASP A 283 3.09 23.83 17.45
N GLU A 284 3.49 24.25 18.65
CA GLU A 284 3.82 23.36 19.76
C GLU A 284 2.68 22.41 20.13
N ALA A 285 1.43 22.89 20.15
CA ALA A 285 0.29 22.08 20.54
C ALA A 285 -0.05 20.98 19.52
N ALA A 286 0.33 21.17 18.26
CA ALA A 286 0.14 20.18 17.20
C ALA A 286 1.29 19.17 17.12
N TRP A 287 2.53 19.65 17.24
CA TRP A 287 3.71 18.84 16.92
C TRP A 287 4.43 18.25 18.13
N ARG A 288 4.38 18.88 19.31
CA ARG A 288 5.09 18.38 20.49
C ARG A 288 4.63 16.95 20.88
N PRO A 289 3.33 16.66 21.02
CA PRO A 289 2.90 15.30 21.41
C PRO A 289 3.36 14.23 20.42
N TYR A 290 3.31 14.55 19.12
CA TYR A 290 3.76 13.67 18.04
C TYR A 290 5.27 13.38 18.09
N LEU A 291 6.10 14.41 18.30
CA LEU A 291 7.56 14.23 18.40
C LEU A 291 7.93 13.48 19.68
N GLU A 292 7.29 13.80 20.82
CA GLU A 292 7.49 13.08 22.09
C GLU A 292 7.07 11.60 22.01
N ALA A 293 6.11 11.26 21.15
CA ALA A 293 5.73 9.89 20.82
C ALA A 293 6.72 9.17 19.87
N GLY A 294 7.87 9.77 19.58
CA GLY A 294 8.92 9.19 18.73
C GLY A 294 8.73 9.44 17.24
N GLY A 295 7.78 10.30 16.85
CA GLY A 295 7.53 10.63 15.46
C GLY A 295 8.71 11.33 14.79
N ILE A 296 8.75 11.27 13.46
CA ILE A 296 9.81 11.88 12.65
C ILE A 296 9.19 12.75 11.57
N LEU A 297 9.63 14.00 11.46
CA LEU A 297 9.05 14.97 10.54
C LEU A 297 10.03 15.39 9.44
N GLU A 298 9.66 15.18 8.18
CA GLU A 298 10.32 15.82 7.03
C GLU A 298 9.53 17.08 6.62
N ALA A 299 10.04 18.27 6.95
CA ALA A 299 9.35 19.55 6.70
C ALA A 299 10.05 20.43 5.65
N GLY A 300 10.89 19.85 4.78
CA GLY A 300 11.65 20.61 3.78
C GLY A 300 10.75 21.33 2.77
N GLY A 301 11.20 22.48 2.25
CA GLY A 301 10.43 23.23 1.25
C GLY A 301 9.14 23.89 1.77
N ASN A 302 9.02 24.09 3.08
CA ASN A 302 7.97 24.90 3.70
C ASN A 302 8.48 26.32 4.03
N PRO A 303 7.63 27.36 3.98
CA PRO A 303 8.01 28.75 4.28
C PRO A 303 8.06 29.03 5.79
N LEU A 304 8.85 28.26 6.55
CA LEU A 304 8.91 28.35 8.01
C LEU A 304 9.52 29.66 8.50
N VAL A 305 8.80 30.38 9.36
CA VAL A 305 9.30 31.57 10.06
C VAL A 305 9.94 31.12 11.36
N CYS A 306 11.27 31.20 11.43
CA CYS A 306 12.04 30.74 12.57
C CYS A 306 12.16 31.83 13.65
N GLY A 307 11.09 32.02 14.42
CA GLY A 307 11.03 32.93 15.58
C GLY A 307 10.67 32.20 16.88
N CYS A 308 10.14 32.93 17.86
CA CYS A 308 9.76 32.33 19.16
C CYS A 308 8.75 31.18 19.05
N ASP A 309 7.95 31.13 17.99
CA ASP A 309 6.93 30.09 17.77
C ASP A 309 7.51 28.69 17.59
N ILE A 310 8.81 28.57 17.29
CA ILE A 310 9.53 27.29 17.17
C ILE A 310 10.57 27.08 18.29
N ALA A 311 10.69 28.01 19.25
CA ALA A 311 11.69 27.95 20.32
C ALA A 311 11.58 26.65 21.15
N TRP A 312 10.37 26.11 21.26
CA TRP A 312 10.09 24.87 21.98
C TRP A 312 10.85 23.65 21.44
N LEU A 313 11.25 23.66 20.15
CA LEU A 313 12.04 22.58 19.54
C LEU A 313 13.49 22.51 20.04
N PHE A 314 14.01 23.62 20.58
CA PHE A 314 15.40 23.78 21.01
C PHE A 314 15.60 23.51 22.52
N GLY A 315 14.58 22.96 23.19
CA GLY A 315 14.64 22.56 24.59
C GLY A 315 15.54 21.34 24.86
N GLU A 316 15.58 20.91 26.13
CA GLU A 316 16.44 19.79 26.58
C GLU A 316 16.08 18.43 25.97
N ASP A 317 14.86 18.28 25.45
CA ASP A 317 14.33 17.03 24.92
C ASP A 317 14.89 16.66 23.52
N GLN A 318 15.73 17.52 22.93
CA GLN A 318 16.39 17.30 21.62
C GLN A 318 15.42 16.97 20.46
N LEU A 319 14.17 17.40 20.54
CA LEU A 319 13.11 17.12 19.55
C LEU A 319 13.47 17.61 18.14
N LEU A 320 14.33 18.62 18.03
CA LEU A 320 14.86 19.09 16.74
C LEU A 320 15.54 17.97 15.92
N GLU A 321 16.14 16.96 16.55
CA GLU A 321 16.78 15.84 15.83
C GLU A 321 15.77 14.99 15.03
N GLN A 322 14.50 14.99 15.45
CA GLN A 322 13.40 14.30 14.79
C GLN A 322 12.83 15.10 13.60
N VAL A 323 13.16 16.39 13.49
CA VAL A 323 12.85 17.20 12.31
C VAL A 323 13.98 17.01 11.29
N LYS A 324 13.77 16.02 10.41
CA LYS A 324 14.75 15.52 9.42
C LYS A 324 15.15 16.59 8.40
N ARG A 325 16.29 16.32 7.75
CA ARG A 325 17.05 17.27 6.91
C ARG A 325 16.22 17.87 5.79
N GLY A 326 16.31 19.20 5.66
CA GLY A 326 15.73 19.97 4.57
C GLY A 326 14.79 21.08 5.02
N ALA A 327 14.34 21.08 6.28
CA ALA A 327 13.59 22.19 6.86
C ALA A 327 14.46 23.45 6.93
N THR A 328 14.02 24.50 6.24
CA THR A 328 14.71 25.79 6.16
C THR A 328 13.78 26.91 6.61
N CYS A 329 14.35 27.90 7.26
CA CYS A 329 13.72 29.16 7.56
C CYS A 329 13.47 29.97 6.28
N THR A 330 12.60 30.98 6.34
CA THR A 330 12.28 31.85 5.19
C THR A 330 13.48 32.63 4.63
N ASP A 331 14.56 32.78 5.41
CA ASP A 331 15.82 33.39 4.97
C ASP A 331 16.80 32.38 4.35
N GLY A 332 16.43 31.09 4.33
CA GLY A 332 17.21 30.00 3.76
C GLY A 332 18.14 29.28 4.73
N GLU A 333 18.21 29.71 6.00
CA GLU A 333 18.99 29.01 7.02
C GLU A 333 18.33 27.66 7.37
N LEU A 334 19.14 26.61 7.58
CA LEU A 334 18.62 25.31 8.00
C LEU A 334 18.18 25.38 9.45
N LEU A 335 17.02 24.80 9.76
CA LEU A 335 16.49 24.76 11.13
C LEU A 335 17.48 24.14 12.12
N GLN A 336 18.26 23.15 11.66
CA GLN A 336 19.27 22.43 12.44
C GLN A 336 20.53 23.27 12.72
N ASP A 337 20.76 24.33 11.95
CA ASP A 337 21.95 25.18 12.04
C ASP A 337 21.71 26.46 12.88
N LEU A 338 20.46 26.74 13.27
CA LEU A 338 20.11 27.91 14.07
C LEU A 338 20.84 27.93 15.42
N ASP A 339 21.35 29.11 15.79
CA ASP A 339 21.93 29.36 17.12
C ASP A 339 20.80 29.40 18.17
N PRO A 340 20.76 28.48 19.16
CA PRO A 340 19.70 28.44 20.16
C PRO A 340 19.56 29.73 20.98
N SER A 341 20.63 30.55 21.10
CA SER A 341 20.60 31.80 21.86
C SER A 341 19.66 32.86 21.30
N ILE A 342 19.22 32.73 20.03
CA ILE A 342 18.20 33.61 19.45
C ILE A 342 16.85 33.47 20.16
N PHE A 343 16.65 32.37 20.89
CA PHE A 343 15.42 32.07 21.62
C PHE A 343 15.47 32.43 23.12
N ASP A 344 16.58 32.99 23.63
CA ASP A 344 16.76 33.32 25.08
C ASP A 344 15.71 34.32 25.64
N ASN A 345 14.97 35.02 24.77
CA ASN A 345 13.94 35.99 25.14
C ASN A 345 12.52 35.54 24.74
N CYS A 346 12.39 34.28 24.35
CA CYS A 346 11.14 33.54 24.30
C CYS A 346 10.97 32.86 25.69
#